data_AF-A0A7X7FQ59-F1
#
_entry.id   AF-A0A7X7FQ59-F1
#
_cell.length_a   1.000
_cell.length_b   1.000
_cell.length_c   1.000
_cell.angle_alpha   90.00
_cell.angle_beta   90.00
_cell.angle_gamma   90.00
#
_symmetry.space_group_name_H-M   'P 1'
#
loop_
_entity.id
_entity.type
_entity.pdbx_description
1 polymer ?
#
loop_
_entity_poly.entity_id
_entity_poly.type
_entity_poly.pdbx_seq_one_letter_code
_entity_poly.pdbx_strand_id
1 'polypeptide(L)'
;GWLENGGDHGWPDEAVTAVIDVGETVEAKWSALHCHRTQFGPANLFRQLPEAMVKELMRHESFSQAWPERATAAPDDDLFAGL
;
A
#
# COMPACT_ATOMS: atom_id res chain seq x y z
N GLY A 1 10.93 -15.80 -5.16
CA GLY A 1 10.21 -15.23 -4.00
C GLY A 1 9.57 -13.91 -4.39
N TRP A 2 8.58 -13.38 -3.67
CA TRP A 2 7.97 -12.06 -3.99
C TRP A 2 9.00 -10.91 -4.08
N LEU A 3 10.12 -10.99 -3.37
CA LEU A 3 11.27 -10.08 -3.49
C LEU A 3 12.10 -10.28 -4.77
N GLU A 4 12.07 -11.48 -5.36
CA GLU A 4 12.84 -11.83 -6.58
C GLU A 4 12.03 -11.58 -7.87
N ASN A 5 10.70 -11.54 -7.78
CA ASN A 5 9.77 -11.30 -8.90
C ASN A 5 8.97 -9.98 -8.78
N GLY A 6 9.22 -9.17 -7.74
CA GLY A 6 8.42 -7.98 -7.41
C GLY A 6 8.45 -6.85 -8.44
N GLY A 7 9.37 -6.90 -9.41
CA GLY A 7 9.47 -5.91 -10.48
C GLY A 7 8.36 -5.99 -11.54
N ASP A 8 7.68 -7.13 -11.67
CA ASP A 8 6.72 -7.37 -12.77
C ASP A 8 5.24 -7.17 -12.38
N HIS A 9 4.98 -6.92 -11.08
CA HIS A 9 3.63 -6.71 -10.52
C HIS A 9 3.46 -5.35 -9.82
N GLY A 10 4.46 -4.47 -9.92
CA GLY A 10 4.42 -3.11 -9.39
C GLY A 10 3.65 -2.15 -10.30
N TRP A 11 3.20 -1.04 -9.75
CA TRP A 11 2.73 0.10 -10.53
C TRP A 11 3.92 1.05 -10.77
N PRO A 12 4.05 1.70 -11.96
CA PRO A 12 5.12 2.67 -12.18
C PRO A 12 5.02 3.84 -11.20
N ASP A 13 6.15 4.24 -10.61
CA ASP A 13 6.19 5.34 -9.63
C ASP A 13 5.69 6.65 -10.26
N GLU A 14 6.01 6.89 -11.53
CA GLU A 14 5.53 8.05 -12.29
C GLU A 14 4.01 8.09 -12.50
N ALA A 15 3.34 6.94 -12.33
CA ALA A 15 1.89 6.82 -12.42
C ALA A 15 1.21 6.85 -11.04
N VAL A 16 1.97 6.94 -9.94
CA VAL A 16 1.42 7.19 -8.61
C VAL A 16 1.13 8.69 -8.47
N THR A 17 -0.12 9.03 -8.19
CA THR A 17 -0.57 10.41 -8.07
C THR A 17 -0.88 10.82 -6.64
N ALA A 18 -0.92 9.88 -5.70
CA ALA A 18 -1.02 10.18 -4.28
C ALA A 18 -0.37 9.07 -3.44
N VAL A 19 0.23 9.45 -2.32
CA VAL A 19 0.79 8.55 -1.32
C VAL A 19 0.30 8.98 0.05
N ILE A 20 -0.54 8.16 0.67
CA ILE A 20 -1.20 8.49 1.93
C ILE A 20 -0.47 7.80 3.07
N ASP A 21 -0.04 8.58 4.07
CA ASP A 21 0.44 8.04 5.34
C ASP A 21 -0.76 7.57 6.17
N VAL A 22 -0.94 6.25 6.25
CA VAL A 22 -2.02 5.60 7.00
C VAL A 22 -1.55 5.11 8.36
N GLY A 23 -0.39 5.59 8.86
CA GLY A 23 0.25 5.16 10.11
C GLY A 23 -0.69 5.07 11.31
N GLU A 24 -1.62 6.03 11.45
CA GLU A 24 -2.60 6.07 12.53
C GLU A 24 -3.58 4.88 12.51
N THR A 25 -3.77 4.25 11.35
CA THR A 25 -4.72 3.14 11.15
C THR A 25 -4.05 1.78 10.89
N VAL A 26 -2.72 1.72 10.90
CA VAL A 26 -1.94 0.50 10.62
C VAL A 26 -2.31 -0.65 11.56
N GLU A 27 -2.61 -0.36 12.83
CA GLU A 27 -3.05 -1.38 13.79
C GLU A 27 -4.38 -2.02 13.40
N ALA A 28 -5.34 -1.21 12.94
CA ALA A 28 -6.63 -1.72 12.46
C ALA A 28 -6.45 -2.56 11.19
N LYS A 29 -5.60 -2.11 10.26
CA LYS A 29 -5.23 -2.84 9.03
C LYS A 29 -4.57 -4.18 9.35
N TRP A 30 -3.66 -4.22 10.32
CA TRP A 30 -3.01 -5.45 10.80
C TRP A 30 -4.02 -6.43 11.38
N SER A 31 -4.91 -5.96 12.26
CA SER A 31 -5.98 -6.79 12.82
C SER A 31 -6.90 -7.36 11.72
N ALA A 32 -7.29 -6.53 10.75
CA ALA A 32 -8.11 -6.98 9.62
C ALA A 32 -7.41 -8.08 8.80
N LEU A 33 -6.12 -7.94 8.50
CA LEU A 33 -5.32 -8.97 7.83
C LEU A 33 -5.37 -10.31 8.58
N HIS A 34 -5.32 -10.29 9.91
CA HIS A 34 -5.42 -11.47 10.76
C HIS A 34 -6.82 -12.08 10.83
N CYS A 35 -7.89 -11.31 10.61
CA CYS A 35 -9.23 -11.88 10.46
C CYS A 35 -9.33 -12.72 9.17
N HIS A 36 -8.62 -12.33 8.11
CA HIS A 36 -8.63 -12.99 6.80
C HIS A 36 -7.67 -14.18 6.69
N ARG A 37 -7.56 -14.99 7.75
CA ARG A 37 -6.54 -16.05 7.87
C ARG A 37 -6.53 -17.07 6.73
N THR A 38 -7.70 -17.41 6.19
CA THR A 38 -7.86 -18.43 5.14
C THR A 38 -7.64 -17.89 3.72
N GLN A 39 -7.68 -16.57 3.52
CA GLN A 39 -7.46 -15.94 2.22
C GLN A 39 -5.98 -15.89 1.83
N PHE A 40 -5.10 -15.93 2.83
CA PHE A 40 -3.67 -15.89 2.64
C PHE A 40 -3.03 -17.26 2.93
N GLY A 41 -2.41 -17.84 1.90
CA GLY A 41 -1.68 -19.10 2.02
C GLY A 41 -0.48 -19.02 2.97
N PRO A 42 0.11 -20.18 3.34
CA PRO A 42 1.24 -20.25 4.27
C PRO A 42 2.50 -19.51 3.77
N ALA A 43 2.61 -19.27 2.46
CA ALA A 43 3.69 -18.50 1.84
C ALA A 43 3.43 -16.98 1.77
N ASN A 44 2.44 -16.44 2.49
CA ASN A 44 2.23 -14.99 2.55
C ASN A 44 3.45 -14.29 3.18
N LEU A 45 4.03 -13.33 2.46
CA LEU A 45 5.16 -12.51 2.89
C LEU A 45 4.91 -11.84 4.24
N PHE A 46 3.70 -11.29 4.46
CA PHE A 46 3.33 -10.61 5.70
C PHE A 46 3.31 -11.52 6.93
N ARG A 47 3.36 -12.85 6.75
CA ARG A 47 3.49 -13.82 7.85
C ARG A 47 4.92 -14.29 8.10
N GLN A 48 5.84 -13.97 7.19
CA GLN A 48 7.24 -14.40 7.26
C GLN A 48 8.16 -13.31 7.81
N LEU A 49 7.66 -12.07 7.88
CA LEU A 49 8.39 -10.91 8.33
C LEU A 49 8.01 -10.54 9.78
N PRO A 50 8.92 -9.92 10.56
CA PRO A 50 8.58 -9.38 11.86
C PRO A 50 7.43 -8.36 11.77
N GLU A 51 6.50 -8.41 12.71
CA GLU A 51 5.30 -7.55 12.73
C GLU A 51 5.63 -6.06 12.56
N ALA A 52 6.60 -5.55 13.30
CA ALA A 52 7.01 -4.14 13.20
C ALA A 52 7.46 -3.75 11.78
N MET A 53 8.13 -4.66 11.07
CA MET A 53 8.56 -4.43 9.69
C MET A 53 7.37 -4.49 8.72
N VAL A 54 6.42 -5.39 8.93
CA VAL A 54 5.21 -5.45 8.11
C VAL A 54 4.36 -4.20 8.30
N LYS A 55 4.21 -3.73 9.54
CA LYS A 55 3.49 -2.50 9.86
C LYS A 55 4.13 -1.29 9.20
N GLU A 56 5.46 -1.20 9.20
CA GLU A 56 6.18 -0.15 8.46
C GLU A 56 5.93 -0.23 6.95
N LEU A 57 5.98 -1.44 6.37
CA LEU A 57 5.66 -1.64 4.95
C LEU A 57 4.20 -1.28 4.61
N MET A 58 3.28 -1.38 5.57
CA MET A 58 1.86 -1.06 5.40
C MET A 58 1.52 0.41 5.65
N ARG A 59 2.48 1.21 6.14
CA ARG A 59 2.29 2.60 6.60
C ARG A 59 1.89 3.56 5.49
N HIS A 60 2.33 3.32 4.26
CA HIS A 60 1.99 4.16 3.12
C HIS A 60 1.15 3.38 2.11
N GLU A 61 0.13 4.05 1.56
CA GLU A 61 -0.70 3.52 0.48
C GLU A 61 -0.61 4.42 -0.76
N SER A 62 -0.27 3.82 -1.90
CA SER A 62 -0.11 4.52 -3.17
C SER A 62 -1.38 4.42 -4.01
N PHE A 63 -1.79 5.54 -4.60
CA PHE A 63 -2.97 5.65 -5.45
C PHE A 63 -2.63 6.27 -6.81
N SER A 64 -3.37 5.87 -7.84
CA SER A 64 -3.33 6.47 -9.17
C SER A 64 -4.71 7.02 -9.52
N GLN A 65 -4.81 8.32 -9.75
CA GLN A 65 -6.04 8.97 -10.16
C GLN A 65 -6.37 8.59 -11.61
N ALA A 66 -7.40 7.77 -11.79
CA ALA A 66 -7.84 7.35 -13.11
C ALA A 66 -8.63 8.45 -13.85
N TRP A 67 -9.33 9.31 -13.13
CA TRP A 67 -10.14 10.40 -13.70
C TRP A 67 -10.50 11.46 -12.63
N PRO A 68 -10.59 12.75 -12.97
CA PRO A 68 -10.22 13.38 -14.25
C PRO A 68 -8.71 13.32 -14.49
N GLU A 69 -8.28 13.62 -15.72
CA GLU A 69 -6.86 13.74 -16.03
C GLU A 69 -6.23 14.84 -15.15
N ARG A 70 -5.11 14.50 -14.51
CA ARG A 70 -4.47 15.32 -13.51
C ARG A 70 -3.48 16.28 -14.18
N ALA A 71 -3.42 17.52 -13.68
CA ALA A 71 -2.53 18.57 -14.21
C ALA A 71 -1.16 18.64 -13.50
N THR A 72 -1.02 18.04 -12.32
CA THR A 72 0.15 18.19 -11.45
C THR A 72 1.10 16.99 -11.53
N ALA A 73 2.40 17.24 -11.32
CA ALA A 73 3.45 16.23 -11.41
C ALA A 73 3.86 15.63 -10.06
N ALA A 74 3.52 16.25 -8.93
CA ALA A 74 3.84 15.74 -7.60
C ALA A 74 2.66 14.91 -7.05
N PRO A 75 2.92 13.79 -6.34
CA PRO A 75 1.87 13.05 -5.65
C PRO A 75 1.25 13.86 -4.50
N ASP A 76 -0.06 13.76 -4.31
CA ASP A 76 -0.73 14.34 -3.12
C ASP A 76 -0.53 13.45 -1.88
N ASP A 77 -0.67 14.04 -0.70
CA ASP A 77 -0.73 13.34 0.59
C ASP A 77 -2.17 13.22 1.15
N ASP A 78 -3.16 13.79 0.44
CA ASP A 78 -4.59 13.74 0.77
C ASP A 78 -5.43 13.48 -0.49
N LEU A 79 -6.24 12.42 -0.47
CA LEU A 79 -7.15 12.08 -1.57
C LEU A 79 -8.30 13.08 -1.75
N PHE A 80 -8.56 13.91 -0.74
CA PHE A 80 -9.62 14.91 -0.77
C PHE A 80 -9.10 16.33 -1.06
N ALA A 81 -7.82 16.47 -1.38
CA ALA A 81 -7.23 17.75 -1.74
C ALA A 81 -8.01 18.42 -2.89
N GLY A 82 -8.57 19.60 -2.63
CA GLY A 82 -9.29 20.40 -3.63
C GLY A 82 -10.78 20.05 -3.83
N LEU A 83 -11.36 19.18 -2.99
CA LEU A 83 -12.82 19.00 -2.87
C LEU A 83 -13.47 20.04 -1.95
#